data_AF-A0A1R3KUY8-F1
#
_entry.id   AF-A0A1R3KUY8-F1
#
_cell.length_a   1.000
_cell.length_b   1.000
_cell.length_c   1.000
_cell.angle_alpha   90.00
_cell.angle_beta   90.00
_cell.angle_gamma   90.00
#
_symmetry.space_group_name_H-M   'P 1'
#
loop_
_entity.id
_entity.type
_entity.pdbx_description
1 polymer ?
#
loop_
_entity_poly.entity_id
_entity_poly.type
_entity_poly.pdbx_seq_one_letter_code
_entity_poly.pdbx_strand_id
1 'polypeptide(L)' 'EVAKKIGEFIAKSCLEKGITKVAFDRGGYPYHGRIEAIAASARENGLQF' A
#
# COMPACT_ATOMS: atom_id res chain seq x y z
N GLU A 1 -0.71 -10.62 -9.26
CA GLU A 1 0.72 -10.40 -8.95
C GLU A 1 1.14 -8.93 -8.88
N VAL A 2 0.91 -8.11 -9.91
CA VAL A 2 1.47 -6.74 -9.99
C VAL A 2 1.07 -5.83 -8.83
N ALA A 3 -0.22 -5.84 -8.44
CA ALA A 3 -0.74 -5.03 -7.33
C ALA A 3 0.00 -5.26 -6.00
N LYS A 4 0.33 -6.53 -5.70
CA LYS A 4 1.07 -6.88 -4.48
C LYS A 4 2.52 -6.39 -4.54
N LYS A 5 3.21 -6.61 -5.67
CA LYS A 5 4.58 -6.11 -5.86
C LYS A 5 4.67 -4.59 -5.70
N ILE A 6 3.66 -3.85 -6.18
CA ILE A 6 3.60 -2.39 -6.02
C ILE A 6 3.38 -2.00 -4.55
N GLY A 7 2.47 -2.66 -3.84
CA GLY A 7 2.22 -2.39 -2.42
C GLY A 7 3.47 -2.61 -1.55
N GLU A 8 4.18 -3.72 -1.78
CA GLU A 8 5.45 -4.02 -1.13
C GLU A 8 6.53 -2.96 -1.44
N PHE A 9 6.70 -2.61 -2.72
CA PHE A 9 7.70 -1.63 -3.15
C PHE A 9 7.48 -0.25 -2.50
N ILE A 10 6.24 0.23 -2.50
CA ILE A 10 5.87 1.51 -1.89
C ILE A 10 6.14 1.47 -0.38
N ALA A 11 5.74 0.39 0.31
CA ALA A 11 5.95 0.27 1.74
C ALA A 11 7.44 0.32 2.11
N LYS A 12 8.29 -0.42 1.39
CA LYS A 12 9.74 -0.39 1.58
C LYS A 12 10.31 1.02 1.37
N SER A 13 9.96 1.68 0.28
CA SER A 13 10.42 3.05 -0.01
C SER A 13 9.95 4.08 1.03
N CYS A 14 8.75 3.91 1.60
CA CYS A 14 8.26 4.76 2.68
C CYS A 14 9.02 4.49 4.00
N LEU A 15 9.24 3.22 4.35
CA LEU A 15 9.99 2.85 5.55
C LEU A 15 11.45 3.31 5.50
N GLU A 16 12.10 3.23 4.34
CA GLU A 16 13.46 3.78 4.12
C GLU A 16 13.52 5.29 4.39
N LYS A 17 12.40 6.00 4.20
CA LYS A 17 12.25 7.43 4.49
C LYS A 17 11.71 7.71 5.90
N GLY A 18 11.53 6.68 6.73
CA GLY A 18 10.96 6.80 8.08
C GLY A 18 9.46 7.14 8.10
N ILE A 19 8.76 6.95 6.98
CA ILE A 19 7.33 7.22 6.85
C ILE A 19 6.56 5.93 7.13
N THR A 20 5.87 5.90 8.27
CA THR A 20 5.09 4.73 8.71
C THR A 20 3.59 4.96 8.63
N LYS A 21 3.11 6.15 9.01
CA LYS A 21 1.69 6.50 9.02
C LYS A 21 1.31 7.30 7.78
N VAL A 22 0.37 6.80 6.99
CA VAL A 22 -0.10 7.43 5.76
C VAL A 22 -1.63 7.38 5.66
N ALA A 23 -2.20 8.02 4.64
CA ALA A 23 -3.60 7.85 4.27
C ALA A 23 -3.66 7.16 2.91
N PHE A 24 -4.52 6.15 2.78
CA PHE A 24 -4.71 5.44 1.51
C PHE A 24 -5.87 6.03 0.74
N ASP A 25 -5.54 6.86 -0.26
CA ASP A 25 -6.52 7.39 -1.20
C ASP A 25 -6.81 6.37 -2.31
N ARG A 26 -8.09 6.07 -2.50
CA ARG A 26 -8.58 5.14 -3.52
C ARG A 26 -8.83 5.81 -4.86
N GLY A 27 -8.69 7.13 -4.97
CA GLY A 27 -8.84 7.87 -6.23
C GLY A 27 -10.21 7.71 -6.88
N GLY A 28 -11.25 7.43 -6.11
CA GLY A 28 -12.61 7.18 -6.61
C GLY A 28 -12.90 5.75 -7.07
N TYR A 29 -11.92 4.83 -7.02
CA TYR A 29 -12.15 3.42 -7.35
C TYR A 29 -12.78 2.65 -6.18
N PRO A 30 -13.65 1.66 -6.45
CA PRO A 30 -14.15 0.77 -5.41
C PRO A 30 -13.01 0.05 -4.70
N TYR A 31 -13.12 -0.09 -3.37
CA TYR A 31 -12.17 -0.88 -2.61
C TYR A 31 -12.43 -2.37 -2.82
N HIS A 32 -11.87 -2.89 -3.90
CA HIS A 32 -11.93 -4.30 -4.25
C HIS A 32 -10.79 -4.67 -5.20
N GLY A 33 -10.53 -5.97 -5.34
CA GLY A 33 -9.63 -6.54 -6.34
C GLY A 33 -8.23 -5.95 -6.24
N ARG A 34 -7.81 -5.19 -7.26
CA ARG A 34 -6.45 -4.62 -7.33
C ARG A 34 -6.19 -3.56 -6.25
N ILE A 35 -7.18 -2.71 -5.94
CA ILE A 35 -7.03 -1.63 -4.95
C ILE A 35 -6.85 -2.23 -3.55
N GLU A 36 -7.69 -3.21 -3.23
CA GLU A 36 -7.60 -3.97 -1.98
C GLU A 36 -6.27 -4.72 -1.87
N ALA A 37 -5.80 -5.34 -2.96
CA ALA A 37 -4.54 -6.06 -2.97
C ALA A 37 -3.31 -5.15 -2.75
N ILE A 38 -3.32 -3.91 -3.28
CA ILE A 38 -2.27 -2.91 -3.00
C ILE A 38 -2.30 -2.53 -1.52
N ALA A 39 -3.48 -2.21 -0.99
CA ALA A 39 -3.65 -1.80 0.40
C ALA A 39 -3.19 -2.89 1.38
N ALA A 40 -3.62 -4.13 1.16
CA ALA A 40 -3.23 -5.28 1.98
C ALA A 40 -1.71 -5.48 1.96
N SER A 41 -1.10 -5.49 0.78
CA SER A 41 0.34 -5.69 0.65
C SER A 41 1.17 -4.56 1.28
N ALA A 42 0.74 -3.31 1.13
CA ALA A 42 1.41 -2.18 1.78
C ALA A 42 1.33 -2.26 3.31
N ARG A 43 0.18 -2.69 3.86
CA ARG A 43 0.00 -2.92 5.30
C ARG A 43 0.87 -4.07 5.84
N GLU A 44 0.92 -5.19 5.13
CA GLU A 44 1.77 -6.34 5.47
C GLU A 44 3.26 -5.96 5.54
N ASN A 45 3.67 -4.97 4.75
CA ASN A 45 5.05 -4.48 4.70
C ASN A 45 5.30 -3.26 5.62
N GLY A 46 4.41 -2.99 6.59
CA GLY A 46 4.70 -2.08 7.71
C GLY A 46 4.17 -0.66 7.58
N LEU A 47 3.49 -0.31 6.48
CA LEU A 47 2.73 0.94 6.41
C LEU A 47 1.45 0.84 7.27
N GLN A 48 1.14 1.92 7.98
CA GLN A 48 -0.01 2.04 8.87
C GLN A 48 -1.02 3.04 8.28
N PHE A 49 -2.18 2.53 7.87
CA PHE A 49 -3.32 3.28 7.33
C PHE A 49 -4.57 2.41 7.25
#